data_AF-A0A094BQR4-F1
#
_entry.id   AF-A0A094BQR4-F1
#
_cell.length_a   1.000
_cell.length_b   1.000
_cell.length_c   1.000
_cell.angle_alpha   90.00
_cell.angle_beta   90.00
_cell.angle_gamma   90.00
#
_symmetry.space_group_name_H-M   'P 1'
#
loop_
_entity.id
_entity.type
_entity.pdbx_description
1 polymer ?
#
loop_
_entity_poly.entity_id
_entity_poly.type
_entity_poly.pdbx_seq_one_letter_code
_entity_poly.pdbx_strand_id
1 'polypeptide(L)' 'QHPAVLTQPQKVFVAVVLALEAKTLQGQIAVKVVTSTKNLLQITGQDLNALTAQLGPEAQLVARSAFS' A
#
# COMPACT_ATOMS: atom_id res chain seq x y z
N GLN A 1 -13.96 -5.82 10.16
CA GLN A 1 -12.88 -4.85 9.88
C GLN A 1 -12.59 -4.07 11.16
N HIS A 2 -11.31 -3.80 11.48
CA HIS A 2 -10.94 -3.06 12.71
C HIS A 2 -11.05 -1.54 12.48
N PRO A 3 -11.75 -0.77 13.34
CA PRO A 3 -11.92 0.67 13.18
C PRO A 3 -10.60 1.45 13.06
N ALA A 4 -9.55 1.03 13.77
CA ALA A 4 -8.23 1.68 13.75
C ALA A 4 -7.50 1.57 12.39
N VAL A 5 -7.82 0.57 11.57
CA VAL A 5 -7.23 0.42 10.23
C VAL A 5 -7.92 1.38 9.25
N LEU A 6 -9.20 1.66 9.47
CA LEU A 6 -9.98 2.62 8.69
C LEU A 6 -9.59 4.08 8.98
N THR A 7 -8.97 4.36 10.13
CA THR A 7 -8.58 5.73 10.51
C THR A 7 -7.21 6.16 10.00
N GLN A 8 -6.33 5.23 9.59
CA GLN A 8 -4.98 5.54 9.09
C GLN A 8 -4.57 4.75 7.82
N PRO A 9 -5.42 4.73 6.78
CA PRO A 9 -5.19 3.92 5.58
C PRO A 9 -3.91 4.30 4.82
N GLN A 10 -3.50 5.57 4.88
CA GLN A 10 -2.26 6.06 4.27
C GLN A 10 -1.02 5.44 4.91
N LYS A 11 -0.98 5.29 6.24
CA LYS A 11 0.17 4.68 6.92
C LYS A 11 0.31 3.20 6.57
N VAL A 12 -0.82 2.49 6.42
CA VAL A 12 -0.84 1.09 5.99
C VAL A 12 -0.25 0.98 4.59
N PHE A 13 -0.66 1.85 3.66
CA PHE A 13 -0.09 1.90 2.32
C PHE A 13 1.42 2.10 2.32
N VAL A 14 1.92 3.14 3.01
CA VAL A 14 3.37 3.44 3.08
C VAL A 14 4.15 2.25 3.64
N ALA A 15 3.68 1.65 4.75
CA ALA A 15 4.35 0.52 5.37
C ALA A 15 4.44 -0.71 4.44
N VAL A 16 3.38 -0.99 3.68
CA VAL A 16 3.36 -2.11 2.72
C VAL A 16 4.33 -1.86 1.57
N VAL A 17 4.37 -0.64 1.03
CA VAL A 17 5.31 -0.29 -0.05
C VAL A 17 6.76 -0.43 0.40
N LEU A 18 7.10 0.08 1.59
CA LEU A 18 8.45 -0.05 2.15
C LEU A 18 8.84 -1.51 2.42
N ALA A 19 7.88 -2.34 2.85
CA ALA A 19 8.13 -3.77 3.06
C ALA A 19 8.37 -4.54 1.74
N LEU A 20 7.69 -4.15 0.66
CA LEU A 20 7.92 -4.69 -0.68
C LEU A 20 9.30 -4.26 -1.22
N GLU A 21 9.65 -2.98 -1.05
CA GLU A 21 10.94 -2.41 -1.45
C GLU A 21 12.10 -3.10 -0.72
N ALA A 22 12.00 -3.25 0.61
CA ALA A 22 12.98 -3.96 1.43
C ALA A 22 12.97 -5.48 1.20
N LYS A 23 12.11 -6.01 0.32
CA LYS A 23 11.91 -7.44 0.06
C LYS A 23 11.61 -8.24 1.33
N THR A 24 11.00 -7.64 2.34
CA THR A 24 10.55 -8.35 3.55
C THR A 24 9.15 -8.94 3.37
N LEU A 25 8.40 -8.42 2.40
CA LEU A 25 7.11 -8.94 1.96
C LEU A 25 7.24 -9.50 0.54
N GLN A 26 7.09 -10.82 0.35
CA GLN A 26 7.29 -11.48 -0.96
C GLN A 26 6.25 -12.59 -1.22
N GLY A 27 6.22 -13.08 -2.46
CA GLY A 27 5.41 -14.24 -2.86
C GLY A 27 3.90 -14.04 -2.69
N GLN A 28 3.17 -15.12 -2.39
CA GLN A 28 1.70 -15.08 -2.25
C GLN A 28 1.23 -14.20 -1.08
N ILE A 29 2.05 -14.03 -0.05
CA ILE A 29 1.71 -13.17 1.09
C ILE A 29 1.69 -11.70 0.66
N ALA A 30 2.68 -11.27 -0.13
CA ALA A 30 2.70 -9.93 -0.69
C ALA A 30 1.44 -9.62 -1.50
N VAL A 31 1.01 -10.55 -2.38
CA VAL A 31 -0.20 -10.38 -3.19
C VAL A 31 -1.45 -10.18 -2.34
N LYS A 32 -1.63 -10.99 -1.29
CA LYS A 32 -2.79 -10.90 -0.38
C LYS A 32 -2.80 -9.58 0.40
N VAL A 33 -1.63 -9.14 0.87
CA VAL A 33 -1.48 -7.89 1.62
C VAL A 33 -1.74 -6.69 0.72
N VAL A 34 -1.16 -6.64 -0.49
CA VAL A 34 -1.42 -5.59 -1.48
C VAL A 34 -2.91 -5.50 -1.83
N THR A 35 -3.55 -6.64 -2.09
CA THR A 35 -4.99 -6.70 -2.38
C THR A 35 -5.82 -6.13 -1.22
N SER A 36 -5.49 -6.52 0.01
CA SER A 36 -6.19 -6.04 1.20
C SER A 36 -6.00 -4.52 1.41
N THR A 37 -4.79 -4.02 1.18
CA THR A 37 -4.48 -2.59 1.24
C THR A 37 -5.21 -1.81 0.13
N LYS A 38 -5.30 -2.35 -1.10
CA LYS A 38 -6.07 -1.73 -2.19
C LYS A 38 -7.55 -1.59 -1.81
N ASN A 39 -8.15 -2.65 -1.25
CA ASN A 39 -9.53 -2.62 -0.76
C ASN A 39 -9.73 -1.60 0.37
N LEU A 40 -8.78 -1.50 1.31
CA LEU A 40 -8.82 -0.51 2.38
C LEU A 40 -8.81 0.92 1.83
N LEU A 41 -7.93 1.21 0.88
CA LEU A 41 -7.84 2.53 0.25
C LEU A 41 -9.12 2.89 -0.51
N GLN A 42 -9.74 1.92 -1.19
CA GLN A 42 -11.02 2.11 -1.87
C GLN A 42 -12.15 2.41 -0.89
N ILE A 43 -12.29 1.65 0.20
CA ILE A 43 -13.33 1.85 1.22
C ILE A 43 -13.17 3.21 1.92
N THR A 44 -11.94 3.68 2.05
CA THR A 44 -11.61 4.97 2.71
C THR A 44 -11.50 6.14 1.74
N GLY A 45 -11.81 5.93 0.44
CA GLY A 45 -11.82 6.98 -0.58
C GLY A 45 -10.45 7.63 -0.83
N GLN A 46 -9.35 6.91 -0.58
CA GLN A 46 -8.01 7.44 -0.76
C GLN A 46 -7.58 7.38 -2.24
N ASP A 47 -6.97 8.46 -2.73
CA ASP A 47 -6.39 8.50 -4.07
C ASP A 47 -4.99 7.87 -4.07
N LEU A 48 -4.88 6.69 -4.66
CA LEU A 48 -3.63 5.93 -4.76
C LEU A 48 -2.54 6.70 -5.52
N ASN A 49 -2.88 7.51 -6.53
CA ASN A 49 -1.91 8.30 -7.29
C ASN A 49 -1.34 9.41 -6.41
N ALA A 50 -2.20 10.08 -5.65
CA ALA A 50 -1.79 11.12 -4.70
C ALA A 50 -0.91 10.55 -3.57
N LEU A 51 -1.21 9.33 -3.08
CA LEU A 51 -0.37 8.66 -2.08
C LEU A 51 0.97 8.22 -2.66
N THR A 52 0.96 7.69 -3.87
CA THR A 52 2.19 7.27 -4.54
C THR A 52 3.11 8.46 -4.79
N ALA A 53 2.57 9.62 -5.21
CA ALA A 53 3.35 10.83 -5.46
C ALA A 53 4.11 11.37 -4.24
N GLN A 54 3.69 11.00 -3.02
CA GLN A 54 4.34 11.41 -1.76
C GLN A 54 5.54 10.52 -1.39
N LEU A 55 5.76 9.41 -2.10
CA LEU A 55 6.86 8.49 -1.85
C LEU A 55 8.15 8.92 -2.57
N GLY A 56 9.29 8.41 -2.12
CA GLY A 56 10.56 8.52 -2.86
C GLY A 56 10.53 7.77 -4.21
N PRO A 57 11.44 8.07 -5.15
CA PRO A 57 11.39 7.56 -6.52
C PRO A 57 11.43 6.02 -6.63
N GLU A 58 12.21 5.32 -5.79
CA GLU A 58 12.23 3.85 -5.77
C GLU A 58 10.92 3.27 -5.24
N ALA A 59 10.46 3.77 -4.09
CA ALA A 59 9.16 3.40 -3.50
C ALA A 59 7.99 3.68 -4.46
N GLN A 60 8.05 4.73 -5.28
CA GLN A 60 7.06 5.00 -6.31
C GLN A 60 6.98 3.90 -7.37
N LEU A 61 8.12 3.38 -7.83
CA LEU A 61 8.15 2.28 -8.80
C LEU A 61 7.56 1.00 -8.20
N VAL A 62 7.89 0.71 -6.94
CA VAL A 62 7.33 -0.43 -6.20
C VAL A 62 5.82 -0.28 -6.03
N ALA A 63 5.35 0.89 -5.61
CA ALA A 63 3.92 1.17 -5.47
C ALA A 63 3.16 1.02 -6.79
N ARG A 64 3.67 1.59 -7.90
CA ARG A 64 3.03 1.50 -9.22
C ARG A 64 2.99 0.07 -9.76
N SER A 65 4.05 -0.70 -9.54
CA SER A 65 4.08 -2.11 -9.97
C SER A 65 3.15 -2.99 -9.13
N ALA A 66 3.15 -2.82 -7.81
CA ALA A 66 2.36 -3.64 -6.91
C ALA A 66 0.86 -3.30 -6.93
N PHE A 67 0.50 -2.01 -7.04
CA PHE A 67 -0.89 -1.55 -6.90
C PHE A 67 -1.60 -1.19 -8.20
N SER A 68 -1.03 -1.58 -9.36
CA SER A 68 -1.68 -1.45 -10.68
C SER A 68 -3.08 -2.08 -10.74
#